data_AF-A0AAP9GHP8-F1
#
_entry.id   AF-A0AAP9GHP8-F1
#
_cell.length_a   1.000
_cell.length_b   1.000
_cell.length_c   1.000
_cell.angle_alpha   90.00
_cell.angle_beta   90.00
_cell.angle_gamma   90.00
#
_symmetry.space_group_name_H-M   'P 1'
#
loop_
_entity.id
_entity.type
_entity.pdbx_description
1 polymer ?
#
loop_
_entity_poly.entity_id
_entity_poly.type
_entity_poly.pdbx_seq_one_letter_code
_entity_poly.pdbx_strand_id
1 'polypeptide(L)'
;MKNDLDATKVLQAYECVMNNGTPTEFGKMYEGVEAFSDYDGYNVFLRGNGVELKVGFHNTYQLEYDQEHLKDSFLKKVAMLAK
;
A
#
# COMPACT_ATOMS: atom_id res chain seq x y z
N MET A 1 -22.20 1.37 5.14
CA MET A 1 -20.96 1.80 4.47
C MET A 1 -19.84 0.96 5.04
N LYS A 2 -19.42 -0.11 4.34
CA LYS A 2 -18.42 -1.06 4.82
C LYS A 2 -17.04 -0.55 4.40
N ASN A 3 -16.32 0.05 5.34
CA ASN A 3 -14.89 0.33 5.19
C ASN A 3 -14.10 -0.95 5.48
N ASP A 4 -14.36 -2.01 4.71
CA ASP A 4 -13.45 -3.16 4.65
C ASP A 4 -12.38 -2.77 3.65
N LEU A 5 -11.20 -2.40 4.16
CA LEU A 5 -10.02 -2.28 3.33
C LEU A 5 -9.78 -3.65 2.68
N ASP A 6 -10.24 -3.84 1.44
CA ASP A 6 -10.09 -5.11 0.74
C ASP A 6 -8.60 -5.41 0.57
N ALA A 7 -8.08 -6.39 1.31
CA ALA A 7 -6.69 -6.83 1.17
C ALA A 7 -6.33 -7.13 -0.31
N THR A 8 -7.30 -7.64 -1.08
CA THR A 8 -7.17 -7.84 -2.53
C THR A 8 -6.84 -6.55 -3.29
N LYS A 9 -7.51 -5.44 -3.00
CA LYS A 9 -7.21 -4.15 -3.67
C LYS A 9 -5.81 -3.66 -3.31
N VAL A 10 -5.40 -3.87 -2.07
CA VAL A 10 -4.06 -3.49 -1.62
C VAL A 10 -2.99 -4.30 -2.35
N LEU A 11 -3.22 -5.60 -2.54
CA LEU A 11 -2.35 -6.47 -3.35
C LEU A 11 -2.31 -6.05 -4.82
N GLN A 12 -3.46 -5.73 -5.44
CA GLN A 12 -3.50 -5.21 -6.81
C GLN A 12 -2.71 -3.90 -6.96
N ALA A 13 -2.85 -2.98 -6.00
CA ALA A 13 -2.08 -1.74 -6.00
C ALA A 13 -0.58 -2.02 -5.84
N TYR A 14 -0.20 -2.93 -4.95
CA TYR A 14 1.18 -3.38 -4.78
C TYR A 14 1.75 -3.93 -6.09
N GLU A 15 1.03 -4.82 -6.78
CA GLU A 15 1.45 -5.37 -8.06
C GLU A 15 1.58 -4.28 -9.13
N CYS A 16 0.64 -3.32 -9.17
CA CYS A 16 0.68 -2.18 -10.08
C CYS A 16 1.94 -1.31 -9.86
N VAL A 17 2.26 -1.01 -8.60
CA VAL A 17 3.49 -0.30 -8.23
C VAL A 17 4.72 -1.13 -8.57
N MET A 18 4.68 -2.44 -8.33
CA MET A 18 5.81 -3.32 -8.63
C MET A 18 6.05 -3.48 -10.14
N ASN A 19 5.00 -3.41 -10.95
CA ASN A 19 5.10 -3.57 -12.40
C ASN A 19 5.42 -2.25 -13.12
N ASN A 20 4.86 -1.12 -12.68
CA ASN A 20 5.00 0.18 -13.34
C ASN A 20 5.94 1.16 -12.61
N GLY A 21 6.28 0.87 -11.36
CA GLY A 21 7.10 1.73 -10.52
C GLY A 21 8.59 1.66 -10.83
N THR A 22 9.29 2.70 -10.41
CA THR A 22 10.75 2.78 -10.48
C THR A 22 11.37 2.15 -9.24
N PRO A 23 12.48 1.40 -9.38
CA PRO A 23 13.20 0.81 -8.25
C PRO A 23 13.68 1.88 -7.26
N THR A 24 13.53 1.60 -5.98
CA THR A 24 14.03 2.42 -4.87
C THR A 24 14.95 1.59 -3.98
N GLU A 25 15.44 2.18 -2.88
CA GLU A 25 16.32 1.49 -1.93
C GLU A 25 15.66 0.27 -1.26
N PHE A 26 14.33 0.32 -1.07
CA PHE A 26 13.58 -0.73 -0.36
C PHE A 26 12.68 -1.57 -1.27
N GLY A 27 12.26 -1.03 -2.42
CA GLY A 27 11.31 -1.71 -3.29
C GLY A 27 11.10 -0.94 -4.59
N LYS A 28 9.86 -0.51 -4.84
CA LYS A 28 9.52 0.29 -6.02
C LYS A 28 8.56 1.42 -5.65
N MET A 29 8.70 2.56 -6.30
CA MET A 29 7.82 3.72 -6.14
C MET A 29 7.07 4.01 -7.43
N TYR A 30 5.77 4.26 -7.30
CA TYR A 30 4.90 4.65 -8.40
C TYR A 30 3.85 5.67 -7.91
N GLU A 31 3.71 6.79 -8.62
CA GLU A 31 2.78 7.88 -8.30
C GLU A 31 2.82 8.41 -6.84
N GLY A 32 4.01 8.33 -6.24
CA GLY A 32 4.25 8.75 -4.85
C GLY A 32 3.80 7.75 -3.79
N VAL A 33 3.50 6.51 -4.19
CA VAL A 33 3.32 5.35 -3.31
C VAL A 33 4.51 4.44 -3.50
N GLU A 34 5.20 4.12 -2.41
CA GLU A 34 6.28 3.14 -2.41
C GLU A 34 5.77 1.81 -1.88
N ALA A 35 6.01 0.75 -2.65
CA ALA A 35 5.66 -0.61 -2.33
C ALA A 35 6.94 -1.42 -2.09
N PHE A 36 6.96 -2.20 -1.02
CA PHE A 36 8.04 -3.13 -0.70
C PHE A 36 7.49 -4.34 0.05
N SER A 37 8.26 -5.41 0.10
CA SER A 37 7.90 -6.63 0.82
C SER A 37 8.97 -6.97 1.85
N ASP A 38 8.58 -7.70 2.88
CA ASP A 38 9.53 -8.30 3.82
C ASP A 38 10.45 -9.30 3.09
N TYR A 39 11.56 -9.69 3.74
CA TYR A 39 12.56 -10.62 3.19
C TYR A 39 11.94 -11.95 2.76
N ASP A 40 10.96 -12.44 3.52
CA ASP A 40 10.27 -13.70 3.24
C ASP A 40 9.11 -13.53 2.24
N GLY A 41 8.76 -12.29 1.87
CA GLY A 41 7.67 -11.98 0.95
C GLY A 41 6.26 -12.14 1.54
N TYR A 42 6.15 -12.50 2.83
CA TYR A 42 4.86 -12.72 3.47
C TYR A 42 4.11 -11.42 3.83
N ASN A 43 4.83 -10.34 4.09
CA ASN A 43 4.21 -9.06 4.42
C ASN A 43 4.51 -8.07 3.30
N VAL A 44 3.47 -7.40 2.82
CA VAL A 44 3.60 -6.31 1.86
C VAL A 44 3.35 -4.99 2.57
N PHE A 45 4.10 -3.98 2.17
CA PHE A 45 4.08 -2.66 2.74
C PHE A 45 3.90 -1.64 1.62
N LEU A 46 2.99 -0.71 1.85
CA LEU A 46 2.73 0.43 0.98
C LEU A 46 2.82 1.69 1.83
N ARG A 47 3.71 2.60 1.46
CA ARG A 47 3.88 3.87 2.18
C ARG A 47 3.78 5.06 1.24
N GLY A 48 3.28 6.16 1.76
CA GLY A 48 3.18 7.41 1.03
C GLY A 48 2.64 8.56 1.88
N ASN A 49 3.25 9.74 1.74
CA ASN A 49 2.78 10.99 2.33
C ASN A 49 2.44 10.92 3.84
N GLY A 50 3.27 10.23 4.63
CA GLY A 50 3.08 10.06 6.08
C GLY A 50 2.08 8.98 6.48
N VAL A 51 1.69 8.11 5.55
CA VAL A 51 0.85 6.94 5.78
C VAL A 51 1.63 5.68 5.43
N GLU A 52 1.54 4.67 6.29
CA GLU A 52 2.08 3.35 6.05
C GLU A 52 0.98 2.30 6.22
N LEU A 53 0.81 1.47 5.21
CA LEU A 53 -0.12 0.37 5.17
C LEU A 53 0.65 -0.93 5.05
N LYS A 54 0.57 -1.75 6.09
CA LYS A 54 1.09 -3.10 6.12
C LYS A 54 -0.05 -4.08 5.93
N VAL A 55 0.12 -5.04 5.03
CA VAL A 55 -0.80 -6.18 4.88
C VAL A 55 -0.03 -7.45 5.17
N GLY A 56 -0.52 -8.19 6.15
CA GLY A 56 -0.02 -9.49 6.53
C GLY A 56 -0.96 -10.62 6.10
N PHE A 57 -0.59 -11.82 6.51
CA PHE A 57 -1.39 -13.03 6.25
C PHE A 57 -2.73 -12.99 6.98
N HIS A 58 -3.71 -13.76 6.48
CA HIS A 58 -5.12 -13.79 6.94
C HIS A 58 -5.89 -12.47 6.77
N ASN A 59 -5.59 -11.70 5.72
CA ASN A 59 -6.25 -10.42 5.41
C ASN A 59 -6.18 -9.41 6.58
N THR A 60 -5.13 -9.53 7.41
CA THR A 60 -4.88 -8.55 8.47
C THR A 60 -4.12 -7.37 7.87
N TYR A 61 -4.57 -6.16 8.20
CA TYR A 61 -3.88 -4.95 7.79
C TYR A 61 -3.65 -4.04 8.98
N GLN A 62 -2.49 -3.37 8.97
CA GLN A 62 -2.11 -2.34 9.93
C GLN A 62 -1.93 -1.04 9.14
N LEU A 63 -2.68 -0.01 9.52
CA LEU A 63 -2.60 1.29 8.88
C LEU A 63 -2.14 2.32 9.91
N GLU A 64 -0.93 2.82 9.70
CA GLU A 64 -0.30 3.85 10.52
C GLU A 64 -0.32 5.17 9.75
N TYR A 65 -0.77 6.23 10.40
CA TYR A 65 -0.89 7.55 9.79
C TYR A 65 -0.81 8.62 10.85
N ASP A 66 -0.14 9.72 10.52
CA ASP A 66 -0.02 10.87 11.43
C ASP A 66 -1.35 11.63 11.55
N GLN A 67 -2.08 11.76 10.44
CA GLN A 67 -3.32 12.54 10.36
C GLN A 67 -4.38 11.84 9.52
N GLU A 68 -5.64 11.91 9.95
CA GLU A 68 -6.75 11.20 9.30
C GLU A 68 -6.97 11.63 7.83
N HIS A 69 -6.72 12.90 7.51
CA HIS A 69 -6.84 13.42 6.14
C HIS A 69 -5.76 12.86 5.19
N LEU A 70 -4.56 12.53 5.71
CA LEU A 70 -3.49 11.90 4.95
C LEU A 70 -3.88 10.46 4.61
N LYS A 71 -4.46 9.75 5.59
CA LYS A 71 -5.02 8.41 5.39
C LYS A 71 -6.04 8.40 4.25
N ASP A 72 -7.05 9.27 4.27
CA ASP A 72 -8.10 9.25 3.23
C ASP A 72 -7.49 9.49 1.83
N SER A 73 -6.57 10.45 1.74
CA SER A 73 -5.86 10.77 0.50
C SER A 73 -5.01 9.59 0.00
N PHE A 74 -4.31 8.91 0.90
CA PHE A 74 -3.51 7.73 0.59
C PHE A 74 -4.38 6.55 0.14
N LEU A 75 -5.45 6.25 0.86
CA LEU A 75 -6.38 5.17 0.51
C LEU A 75 -7.03 5.38 -0.86
N LYS A 76 -7.38 6.62 -1.19
CA LYS A 76 -7.86 6.97 -2.54
C LYS A 76 -6.81 6.70 -3.61
N LYS A 77 -5.54 7.06 -3.39
CA LYS A 77 -4.44 6.77 -4.32
C LYS A 77 -4.26 5.26 -4.51
N VAL A 78 -4.19 4.50 -3.42
CA VAL A 78 -4.06 3.03 -3.47
C VAL A 78 -5.23 2.42 -4.24
N ALA A 79 -6.46 2.88 -3.99
CA ALA A 79 -7.64 2.42 -4.73
C ALA A 79 -7.60 2.79 -6.23
N MET A 80 -6.97 3.90 -6.62
CA MET A 80 -6.78 4.27 -8.03
C MET A 80 -5.73 3.40 -8.73
N LEU A 81 -4.75 2.89 -7.99
CA LEU A 81 -3.70 1.99 -8.48
C LEU A 81 -4.19 0.54 -8.60
N ALA A 82 -5.16 0.13 -7.77
CA ALA A 82 -5.80 -1.18 -7.77
C ALA A 82 -6.80 -1.34 -8.94
N LYS A 83 -6.30 -1.29 -10.18
CA LYS A 83 -7.10 -1.49 -11.39
C LYS A 83 -6.99 -2.91 -11.94
#